data_AF-A0A496BKC0-F1
#
_entry.id   AF-A0A496BKC0-F1
#
_cell.length_a   1.000
_cell.length_b   1.000
_cell.length_c   1.000
_cell.angle_alpha   90.00
_cell.angle_beta   90.00
_cell.angle_gamma   90.00
#
_symmetry.space_group_name_H-M   'P 1'
#
loop_
_entity.id
_entity.type
_entity.pdbx_description
1 polymer ?
#
loop_
_entity_poly.entity_id
_entity_poly.type
_entity_poly.pdbx_seq_one_letter_code
_entity_poly.pdbx_strand_id
1 'polypeptide(L)'
;MNPIRIFISSVQREFAQEREVLRDYLRRDPLMRRFFSSGFKTTIWRAKPPEQPESQPESLPGDLKSRVLNLLADGPLSRSELSKKLGQRRASGHLYDVVRDLLNNQMIEYTLPDKPRSPLQKYRLTAKGRTELANLKATDAV
;
A
#
# COMPACT_ATOMS: atom_id res chain seq x y z
N MET A 1 -8.23 -3.61 -43.01
CA MET A 1 -8.75 -4.09 -41.71
C MET A 1 -7.59 -4.17 -40.74
N ASN A 2 -7.77 -3.71 -39.50
CA ASN A 2 -6.73 -3.79 -38.47
C ASN A 2 -6.79 -5.19 -37.82
N PRO A 3 -5.66 -5.91 -37.71
CA PRO A 3 -5.64 -7.25 -37.12
C PRO A 3 -5.94 -7.20 -35.62
N ILE A 4 -6.75 -8.14 -35.16
CA ILE A 4 -7.16 -8.30 -33.76
C ILE A 4 -5.98 -8.84 -32.96
N ARG A 5 -5.66 -8.20 -31.83
CA ARG A 5 -4.54 -8.63 -30.99
C ARG A 5 -4.95 -9.80 -30.10
N ILE A 6 -4.25 -10.92 -30.23
CA ILE A 6 -4.37 -12.07 -29.33
C ILE A 6 -3.28 -11.96 -28.26
N PHE A 7 -3.69 -11.95 -27.00
CA PHE A 7 -2.80 -11.95 -25.85
C PHE A 7 -2.66 -13.36 -25.28
N ILE A 8 -1.42 -13.77 -25.04
CA ILE A 8 -1.11 -15.05 -24.41
C ILE A 8 -0.32 -14.79 -23.13
N SER A 9 -0.87 -15.20 -21.98
CA SER A 9 -0.34 -14.92 -20.65
C SER A 9 1.08 -15.45 -20.46
N SER A 10 1.95 -14.62 -19.88
CA SER A 10 3.34 -14.95 -19.55
C SER A 10 3.52 -15.49 -18.12
N VAL A 11 2.42 -15.61 -17.35
CA VAL A 11 2.45 -15.84 -15.89
C VAL A 11 3.02 -17.21 -15.50
N GLN A 12 2.88 -18.22 -16.36
CA GLN A 12 3.40 -19.56 -16.13
C GLN A 12 4.61 -19.80 -17.04
N ARG A 13 5.78 -20.08 -16.44
CA ARG A 13 7.02 -20.34 -17.18
C ARG A 13 6.99 -21.69 -17.91
N GLU A 14 6.21 -22.64 -17.40
CA GLU A 14 6.05 -23.99 -17.95
C GLU A 14 5.49 -23.96 -19.38
N PHE A 15 4.58 -23.02 -19.70
CA PHE A 15 3.96 -22.92 -21.02
C PHE A 15 4.77 -22.08 -22.04
N ALA A 16 6.09 -21.93 -21.85
CA ALA A 16 6.91 -21.09 -22.71
C ALA A 16 7.01 -21.63 -24.14
N GLN A 17 7.11 -22.94 -24.29
CA GLN A 17 7.28 -23.60 -25.58
C GLN A 17 5.97 -23.61 -26.38
N GLU A 18 4.84 -23.86 -25.72
CA GLU A 18 3.50 -23.83 -26.31
C GLU A 18 3.15 -22.43 -26.82
N ARG A 19 3.59 -21.39 -26.11
CA ARG A 19 3.43 -19.99 -26.54
C ARG A 19 4.24 -19.66 -27.80
N GLU A 20 5.43 -20.21 -27.92
CA GLU A 20 6.27 -20.05 -29.10
C GLU A 20 5.65 -20.76 -30.30
N VAL A 21 5.20 -22.02 -30.11
CA VAL A 21 4.50 -22.79 -31.14
C VAL A 21 3.23 -22.07 -31.60
N LEU A 22 2.42 -21.55 -30.68
CA LEU A 22 1.18 -20.85 -31.02
C LEU A 22 1.42 -19.50 -31.70
N ARG A 23 2.49 -18.79 -31.33
CA ARG A 23 2.95 -17.58 -32.04
C ARG A 23 3.33 -17.91 -33.48
N ASP A 24 4.12 -18.96 -33.65
CA ASP A 24 4.60 -19.37 -34.96
C ASP A 24 3.44 -19.84 -35.85
N TYR A 25 2.48 -20.57 -35.29
CA TYR A 25 1.26 -20.98 -35.99
C TYR A 25 0.46 -19.76 -36.48
N LEU A 26 0.16 -18.80 -35.59
CA LEU A 26 -0.59 -17.59 -35.93
C LEU A 26 0.11 -16.71 -36.97
N ARG A 27 1.45 -16.78 -37.05
CA ARG A 27 2.25 -15.99 -38.01
C ARG A 27 2.50 -16.70 -39.33
N ARG A 28 2.59 -18.02 -39.35
CA ARG A 28 2.88 -18.80 -40.56
C ARG A 28 1.63 -19.12 -41.37
N ASP A 29 0.45 -19.14 -40.74
CA ASP A 29 -0.80 -19.35 -41.46
C ASP A 29 -1.23 -18.08 -42.27
N PRO A 30 -1.45 -18.19 -43.59
CA PRO A 30 -1.79 -17.06 -44.46
C PRO A 30 -3.12 -16.38 -44.11
N LEU A 31 -4.08 -17.11 -43.56
CA LEU A 31 -5.37 -16.59 -43.13
C LEU A 31 -5.21 -15.90 -41.77
N MET A 32 -4.57 -16.57 -40.81
CA MET A 32 -4.46 -16.08 -39.44
C MET A 32 -3.63 -14.80 -39.34
N ARG A 33 -2.52 -14.69 -40.09
CA ARG A 33 -1.68 -13.47 -40.08
C ARG A 33 -2.40 -12.21 -40.57
N ARG A 34 -3.46 -12.38 -41.38
CA ARG A 34 -4.25 -11.26 -41.91
C ARG A 34 -5.24 -10.72 -40.89
N PHE A 35 -5.76 -11.58 -40.02
CA PHE A 35 -6.78 -11.22 -39.04
C PHE A 35 -6.26 -11.04 -37.63
N PHE A 36 -5.11 -11.65 -37.29
CA PHE A 36 -4.60 -11.68 -35.92
C PHE A 36 -3.16 -11.23 -35.81
N SER A 37 -2.88 -10.50 -34.73
CA SER A 37 -1.53 -10.10 -34.32
C SER A 37 -1.20 -10.72 -32.96
N SER A 38 -0.18 -11.57 -32.89
CA SER A 38 0.28 -12.20 -31.64
C SER A 38 1.14 -11.20 -30.83
N GLY A 39 0.71 -10.85 -29.61
CA GLY A 39 1.45 -9.97 -28.71
C GLY A 39 1.65 -10.61 -27.33
N PHE A 40 2.84 -10.43 -26.76
CA PHE A 40 3.14 -10.87 -25.40
C PHE A 40 3.20 -9.65 -24.50
N LYS A 41 2.25 -9.51 -23.59
CA LYS A 41 2.47 -8.72 -22.37
C LYS A 41 3.31 -9.59 -21.46
N THR A 42 4.63 -9.47 -21.58
CA THR A 42 5.49 -9.79 -20.47
C THR A 42 5.16 -8.74 -19.42
N THR A 43 4.43 -9.15 -18.38
CA THR A 43 4.41 -8.37 -17.15
C THR A 43 5.80 -8.55 -16.58
N ILE A 44 6.76 -7.75 -17.06
CA ILE A 44 7.92 -7.46 -16.23
C ILE A 44 7.25 -6.82 -15.02
N TRP A 45 7.31 -7.47 -13.87
CA TRP A 45 7.31 -6.71 -12.63
C TRP A 45 8.54 -5.83 -12.79
N ARG A 46 8.37 -4.65 -13.40
CA ARG A 46 9.24 -3.54 -13.15
C ARG A 46 9.08 -3.42 -11.64
N ALA A 47 10.07 -3.92 -10.89
CA ALA A 47 10.25 -3.50 -9.53
C ALA A 47 10.09 -2.00 -9.63
N LYS A 48 8.98 -1.51 -9.07
CA LYS A 48 8.63 -0.11 -9.06
C LYS A 48 9.95 0.61 -8.77
N PRO A 49 10.49 1.47 -9.65
CA PRO A 49 11.59 2.33 -9.25
C PRO A 49 11.12 2.90 -7.92
N PRO A 50 11.89 2.84 -6.82
CA PRO A 50 11.40 3.33 -5.55
C PRO A 50 10.80 4.70 -5.85
N GLU A 51 9.47 4.80 -5.74
CA GLU A 51 8.80 6.08 -5.88
C GLU A 51 9.31 6.79 -4.64
N GLN A 52 10.41 7.52 -4.81
CA GLN A 52 10.77 8.58 -3.88
C GLN A 52 9.47 9.38 -3.75
N PRO A 53 8.90 9.47 -2.55
CA PRO A 53 7.78 10.35 -2.38
C PRO A 53 8.30 11.75 -2.72
N GLU A 54 7.86 12.32 -3.85
CA GLU A 54 7.94 13.75 -4.15
C GLU A 54 6.98 14.49 -3.20
N SER A 55 7.27 14.40 -1.92
CA SER A 55 6.79 15.30 -0.89
C SER A 55 7.82 15.19 0.21
N GLN A 56 8.80 16.10 0.22
CA GLN A 56 9.43 16.46 1.48
C GLN A 56 8.30 16.58 2.52
N PRO A 57 8.33 15.85 3.64
CA PRO A 57 7.47 16.25 4.73
C PRO A 57 7.96 17.64 5.09
N GLU A 58 7.10 18.64 4.91
CA GLU A 58 7.32 19.93 5.52
C GLU A 58 7.76 19.67 6.97
N SER A 59 9.00 20.09 7.21
CA SER A 59 9.74 19.99 8.44
C SER A 59 8.86 20.38 9.61
N LEU A 60 8.37 19.38 10.31
CA LEU A 60 7.86 19.48 11.67
C LEU A 60 8.81 18.60 12.51
N PRO A 61 9.39 19.11 13.60
CA PRO A 61 10.24 18.30 14.46
C PRO A 61 9.35 17.28 15.18
N GLY A 62 9.69 16.00 15.09
CA GLY A 62 9.02 14.92 15.84
C GLY A 62 8.65 13.72 14.98
N ASP A 63 9.00 12.54 15.50
CA ASP A 63 8.72 11.20 14.95
C ASP A 63 7.22 11.05 14.59
N LEU A 64 6.90 10.43 13.46
CA LEU A 64 5.51 10.23 13.03
C LEU A 64 4.69 9.50 14.11
N LYS A 65 5.34 8.60 14.85
CA LYS A 65 4.78 7.89 16.00
C LYS A 65 4.24 8.83 17.08
N SER A 66 5.02 9.83 17.49
CA SER A 66 4.63 10.76 18.57
C SER A 66 3.45 11.63 18.15
N ARG A 67 3.38 12.01 16.87
CA ARG A 67 2.21 12.73 16.30
C ARG A 67 0.95 11.89 16.33
N VAL A 68 1.03 10.63 15.88
CA VAL A 68 -0.13 9.73 15.92
C VAL A 68 -0.63 9.54 17.35
N LEU A 69 0.28 9.34 18.32
CA LEU A 69 -0.08 9.21 19.73
C LEU A 69 -0.70 10.49 20.29
N ASN A 70 -0.17 11.67 19.97
CA ASN A 70 -0.79 12.96 20.35
C ASN A 70 -2.20 13.11 19.79
N LEU A 71 -2.39 12.79 18.50
CA LEU A 71 -3.72 12.89 17.86
C LEU A 71 -4.76 11.95 18.49
N LEU A 72 -4.31 10.78 18.95
CA LEU A 72 -5.16 9.81 19.65
C LEU A 72 -5.37 10.14 21.14
N ALA A 73 -4.58 11.06 21.70
CA ALA A 73 -4.81 11.58 23.04
C ALA A 73 -6.07 12.46 23.08
N ASP A 74 -6.38 13.18 22.00
CA ASP A 74 -7.57 14.02 21.86
C ASP A 74 -8.87 13.21 21.69
N GLY A 75 -8.77 11.96 21.22
CA GLY A 75 -9.93 11.10 21.04
C GLY A 75 -9.73 9.97 20.03
N PRO A 76 -10.69 9.05 19.92
CA PRO A 76 -10.59 7.91 19.03
C PRO A 76 -10.72 8.33 17.57
N LEU A 77 -9.76 7.90 16.75
CA LEU A 77 -9.68 8.24 15.32
C LEU A 77 -9.51 6.99 14.46
N SER A 78 -10.11 7.00 13.28
CA SER A 78 -9.87 6.04 12.21
C SER A 78 -8.60 6.39 11.43
N ARG A 79 -8.14 5.46 10.61
CA ARG A 79 -6.93 5.65 9.77
C ARG A 79 -7.07 6.84 8.81
N SER A 80 -8.25 7.02 8.22
CA SER A 80 -8.51 8.13 7.29
C SER A 80 -8.55 9.48 8.01
N GLU A 81 -9.11 9.53 9.22
CA GLU A 81 -9.09 10.72 10.08
C GLU A 81 -7.66 11.06 10.51
N LEU A 82 -6.84 10.07 10.89
CA LEU A 82 -5.41 10.28 11.20
C LEU A 82 -4.66 10.88 10.01
N SER A 83 -4.82 10.30 8.81
CA SER A 83 -4.21 10.82 7.58
C SER A 83 -4.59 12.28 7.32
N LYS A 84 -5.88 12.62 7.47
CA LYS A 84 -6.38 13.99 7.27
C LYS A 84 -5.78 14.96 8.30
N LYS A 85 -5.77 14.59 9.59
CA LYS A 85 -5.20 15.43 10.66
C LYS A 85 -3.69 15.61 10.52
N LEU A 86 -2.99 14.64 9.94
CA LEU A 86 -1.56 14.73 9.62
C LEU A 86 -1.27 15.57 8.36
N GLY A 87 -2.28 16.15 7.71
CA GLY A 87 -2.11 16.94 6.48
C GLY A 87 -1.83 16.09 5.22
N GLN A 88 -1.96 14.77 5.30
CA GLN A 88 -1.68 13.88 4.17
C GLN A 88 -2.91 13.78 3.25
N ARG A 89 -2.72 14.04 1.95
CA ARG A 89 -3.77 13.93 0.93
C ARG A 89 -4.35 12.52 0.80
N ARG A 90 -3.56 11.49 1.14
CA ARG A 90 -3.96 10.08 1.17
C ARG A 90 -3.24 9.35 2.32
N ALA A 91 -3.88 8.30 2.84
CA ALA A 91 -3.26 7.44 3.84
C ALA A 91 -1.99 6.80 3.25
N SER A 92 -0.84 7.20 3.77
CA SER A 92 0.48 6.70 3.35
C SER A 92 0.73 5.27 3.82
N GLY A 93 1.61 4.55 3.12
CA GLY A 93 2.10 3.23 3.56
C GLY A 93 2.83 3.31 4.90
N HIS A 94 3.66 4.35 5.08
CA HIS A 94 4.38 4.57 6.34
C HIS A 94 3.43 4.77 7.54
N LEU A 95 2.31 5.50 7.37
CA LEU A 95 1.29 5.61 8.42
C LEU A 95 0.69 4.25 8.77
N TYR A 96 0.50 3.36 7.78
CA TYR A 96 0.00 2.01 8.03
C TYR A 96 0.98 1.19 8.87
N ASP A 97 2.27 1.24 8.53
CA ASP A 97 3.32 0.52 9.26
C ASP A 97 3.40 1.00 10.71
N VAL A 98 3.41 2.32 10.92
CA VAL A 98 3.41 2.92 12.27
C VAL A 98 2.18 2.51 13.08
N VAL A 99 0.97 2.58 12.51
CA VAL A 99 -0.26 2.17 13.22
C VAL A 99 -0.22 0.68 13.57
N ARG A 100 0.30 -0.16 12.67
CA ARG A 100 0.46 -1.60 12.91
C ARG A 100 1.44 -1.86 14.05
N ASP A 101 2.57 -1.16 14.08
CA ASP A 101 3.55 -1.28 15.14
C ASP A 101 3.00 -0.81 16.49
N LEU A 102 2.22 0.27 16.51
CA LEU A 102 1.57 0.75 17.73
C LEU A 102 0.54 -0.24 18.29
N LEU A 103 -0.22 -0.93 17.42
CA LEU A 103 -1.14 -2.01 17.82
C LEU A 103 -0.37 -3.21 18.38
N ASN A 104 0.70 -3.64 17.70
CA ASN A 104 1.53 -4.76 18.14
C ASN A 104 2.17 -4.48 19.51
N ASN A 105 2.60 -3.23 19.74
CA ASN A 105 3.19 -2.79 21.00
C ASN A 105 2.16 -2.47 22.09
N GLN A 106 0.86 -2.66 21.82
CA GLN A 106 -0.27 -2.36 22.72
C GLN A 106 -0.32 -0.90 23.19
N MET A 107 0.23 0.02 22.40
CA MET A 107 0.19 1.46 22.66
C MET A 107 -1.16 2.06 22.25
N ILE A 108 -1.81 1.44 21.26
CA ILE A 108 -3.16 1.77 20.81
C ILE A 108 -3.96 0.48 20.69
N GLU A 109 -5.27 0.59 20.74
CA GLU A 109 -6.18 -0.55 20.59
C GLU A 109 -7.42 -0.16 19.79
N TYR A 110 -8.18 -1.17 19.40
CA TYR A 110 -9.43 -0.99 18.68
C TYR A 110 -10.59 -0.59 19.60
N THR A 111 -11.48 0.26 19.12
CA THR A 111 -12.71 0.61 19.86
C THR A 111 -13.78 -0.47 19.80
N LEU A 112 -13.83 -1.28 18.74
CA LEU A 112 -14.78 -2.40 18.62
C LEU A 112 -14.01 -3.72 18.41
N PRO A 113 -13.62 -4.42 19.50
CA PRO A 113 -12.93 -5.70 19.40
C PRO A 113 -13.83 -6.81 18.82
N ASP A 114 -15.13 -6.80 19.12
CA ASP A 114 -16.06 -7.85 18.69
C ASP A 114 -16.35 -7.85 17.18
N LYS A 115 -16.13 -6.72 16.51
CA LYS A 115 -16.44 -6.53 15.08
C LYS A 115 -15.21 -5.97 14.34
N PRO A 116 -14.17 -6.79 14.09
CA PRO A 116 -12.91 -6.32 13.51
C PRO A 116 -13.06 -5.78 12.08
N ARG A 117 -14.11 -6.18 11.36
CA ARG A 117 -14.45 -5.71 10.02
C ARG A 117 -15.44 -4.54 10.01
N SER A 118 -15.73 -3.95 11.16
CA SER A 118 -16.66 -2.82 11.25
C SER A 118 -16.14 -1.63 10.45
N PRO A 119 -16.97 -0.99 9.61
CA PRO A 119 -16.59 0.26 8.94
C PRO A 119 -16.41 1.43 9.92
N LEU A 120 -16.95 1.31 11.14
CA LEU A 120 -16.86 2.31 12.21
C LEU A 120 -15.67 2.05 13.15
N GLN A 121 -14.72 1.20 12.75
CA GLN A 121 -13.54 0.90 13.56
C GLN A 121 -12.67 2.13 13.75
N LYS A 122 -12.34 2.43 15.01
CA LYS A 122 -11.41 3.49 15.39
C LYS A 122 -10.31 2.93 16.30
N TYR A 123 -9.23 3.69 16.40
CA TYR A 123 -8.14 3.45 17.33
C TYR A 123 -8.31 4.35 18.55
N ARG A 124 -8.01 3.83 19.74
CA ARG A 124 -7.92 4.61 20.98
C ARG A 124 -6.57 4.39 21.65
N LEU A 125 -6.11 5.39 22.37
CA LEU A 125 -4.84 5.34 23.12
C LEU A 125 -4.99 4.51 24.39
N THR A 126 -4.03 3.63 24.68
CA THR A 126 -4.00 2.83 25.93
C THR A 126 -3.24 3.54 27.05
N ALA A 127 -3.30 3.02 28.27
CA ALA A 127 -2.49 3.53 29.39
C ALA A 127 -0.98 3.50 29.06
N LYS A 128 -0.50 2.40 28.45
CA LYS A 128 0.89 2.25 28.00
C LYS A 128 1.26 3.31 26.95
N GLY A 129 0.39 3.55 25.98
CA GLY A 129 0.61 4.60 24.97
C GLY A 129 0.73 6.00 25.55
N ARG A 130 0.00 6.31 26.63
CA ARG A 130 0.09 7.60 27.35
C ARG A 130 1.44 7.78 28.04
N THR A 131 1.94 6.75 28.73
CA THR A 131 3.25 6.78 29.39
C THR A 131 4.38 7.00 28.38
N GLU A 132 4.32 6.29 27.25
CA GLU A 132 5.31 6.40 26.18
C GLU A 132 5.28 7.77 25.50
N LEU A 133 4.09 8.34 25.28
CA LEU A 133 3.96 9.70 24.78
C LEU A 133 4.60 10.72 25.74
N ALA A 134 4.46 10.52 27.05
CA ALA A 134 5.10 11.39 28.05
C ALA A 134 6.63 11.27 28.03
N ASN A 135 7.17 10.05 27.90
CA ASN A 135 8.61 9.79 27.79
C ASN A 135 9.21 10.43 26.52
N LEU A 136 8.49 10.34 25.39
CA LEU A 136 8.90 10.99 24.14
C LEU A 136 8.93 12.52 24.28
N LYS A 137 7.88 13.12 24.86
CA LYS A 137 7.84 14.57 25.13
C LYS A 137 8.95 15.03 26.08
N ALA A 138 9.31 14.22 27.06
CA ALA A 138 10.40 14.51 27.98
C ALA A 138 11.78 14.46 27.30
N THR A 139 11.92 13.66 26.25
CA THR A 139 13.18 13.49 25.51
C THR A 139 13.40 14.65 24.53
N ASP A 140 12.33 15.17 23.92
CA ASP A 140 12.39 16.32 23.01
C ASP A 140 12.60 17.67 23.74
N ALA A 141 12.53 17.69 25.08
CA ALA A 141 12.65 18.89 25.91
C ALA A 141 14.04 19.08 26.58
N VAL A 142 14.98 18.16 26.32
CA VAL A 142 16.38 18.17 26.82
C VAL A 142 17.33 18.53 25.69
#